data_AF-A0AAQ0RRU6-F1
#
_entry.id   AF-A0AAQ0RRU6-F1
#
_cell.length_a   1.000
_cell.length_b   1.000
_cell.length_c   1.000
_cell.angle_alpha   90.00
_cell.angle_beta   90.00
_cell.angle_gamma   90.00
#
_symmetry.space_group_name_H-M   'P 1'
#
loop_
_entity.id
_entity.type
_entity.pdbx_description
1 polymer ?
#
loop_
_entity_poly.entity_id
_entity_poly.type
_entity_poly.pdbx_seq_one_letter_code
_entity_poly.pdbx_strand_id
1 'polypeptide(L)'
;MKLILRTLLCILGVLLSNMIAHAQLSTPQVLSSNMVLQQGQKIPVWGTAEPNESILISFGKQRVKVRANASGRWMAELKPMAANKNPQQMSIKGKKTSIVYDNIVVGEVWLCSGQSNMVYKMKLPGNYALPAKGENLAALELRKPANEMIRVFVVRRDDKPVSWKVADGESLAEVSAVGYFFGKALQEQLDVPVGIITAAVNGSRIETWTSKEAYEHSPVFGP
;
A
#
# COMPACT_ATOMS: atom_id res chain seq x y z
N MET A 1 16.38 -53.30 10.99
CA MET A 1 16.55 -51.86 11.28
C MET A 1 16.85 -51.01 10.02
N LYS A 2 17.89 -51.31 9.23
CA LYS A 2 18.25 -50.54 8.01
C LYS A 2 17.16 -50.53 6.91
N LEU A 3 16.41 -51.63 6.74
CA LEU A 3 15.32 -51.71 5.75
C LEU A 3 14.13 -50.84 6.15
N ILE A 4 13.72 -50.89 7.41
CA ILE A 4 12.62 -50.07 7.98
C ILE A 4 12.94 -48.57 7.88
N LEU A 5 14.20 -48.18 8.13
CA LEU A 5 14.64 -46.78 8.02
C LEU A 5 14.61 -46.27 6.57
N ARG A 6 14.95 -47.12 5.58
CA ARG A 6 14.86 -46.77 4.15
C ARG A 6 13.42 -46.62 3.69
N THR A 7 12.53 -47.50 4.14
CA THR A 7 11.09 -47.40 3.81
C THR A 7 10.46 -46.15 4.43
N LEU A 8 10.81 -45.81 5.67
CA LEU A 8 10.38 -44.56 6.33
C LEU A 8 10.90 -43.30 5.61
N LEU A 9 12.16 -43.28 5.15
CA LEU A 9 12.70 -42.17 4.37
C LEU A 9 11.99 -42.00 3.01
N CYS A 10 11.66 -43.10 2.33
CA CYS A 10 10.92 -43.04 1.06
C CYS A 10 9.49 -42.53 1.26
N ILE A 11 8.81 -42.95 2.33
CA ILE A 11 7.45 -42.46 2.67
C ILE A 11 7.50 -40.97 3.02
N LEU A 12 8.50 -40.52 3.79
CA LEU A 12 8.67 -39.11 4.12
C LEU A 12 8.98 -38.25 2.88
N GLY A 13 9.77 -38.76 1.94
CA GLY A 13 10.05 -38.08 0.66
C GLY A 13 8.81 -37.92 -0.24
N VAL A 14 7.94 -38.93 -0.29
CA VAL A 14 6.67 -38.88 -1.05
C VAL A 14 5.63 -37.97 -0.39
N LEU A 15 5.63 -37.88 0.95
CA LEU A 15 4.76 -36.96 1.68
C LEU A 15 5.19 -35.49 1.54
N LEU A 16 6.50 -35.22 1.41
CA LEU A 16 7.03 -33.88 1.20
C LEU A 16 6.89 -33.38 -0.25
N SER A 17 6.79 -34.27 -1.25
CA SER A 17 6.64 -33.87 -2.66
C SER A 17 5.24 -33.33 -3.03
N ASN A 18 4.25 -33.46 -2.14
CA ASN A 18 2.87 -33.04 -2.39
C ASN A 18 2.44 -31.73 -1.70
N MET A 19 3.34 -31.04 -1.01
CA MET A 19 3.07 -29.66 -0.57
C MET A 19 3.38 -28.67 -1.70
N ILE A 20 2.63 -28.75 -2.79
CA ILE A 20 2.56 -27.64 -3.74
C ILE A 20 1.69 -26.58 -3.07
N ALA A 21 2.31 -25.58 -2.46
CA ALA A 21 1.59 -24.40 -1.99
C ALA A 21 0.94 -23.73 -3.22
N HIS A 22 -0.38 -23.86 -3.35
CA HIS A 22 -1.14 -23.17 -4.38
C HIS A 22 -1.16 -21.68 -4.04
N ALA A 23 -0.35 -20.89 -4.74
CA ALA A 23 -0.38 -19.45 -4.64
C ALA A 23 -1.70 -18.94 -5.24
N GLN A 24 -2.70 -18.73 -4.38
CA GLN A 24 -3.94 -18.07 -4.77
C GLN A 24 -3.64 -16.65 -5.27
N LEU A 25 -4.32 -16.21 -6.33
CA LEU A 25 -4.25 -14.83 -6.80
C LEU A 25 -4.43 -13.86 -5.63
N SER A 26 -3.45 -13.01 -5.41
CA SER A 26 -3.43 -12.02 -4.36
C SER A 26 -2.59 -10.82 -4.79
N THR A 27 -2.73 -9.75 -4.05
CA THR A 27 -2.13 -8.43 -4.27
C THR A 27 -1.77 -7.83 -2.90
N PRO A 28 -0.79 -6.93 -2.83
CA PRO A 28 -0.45 -6.25 -1.58
C PRO A 28 -1.61 -5.36 -1.10
N GLN A 29 -1.70 -5.14 0.21
CA GLN A 29 -2.80 -4.37 0.84
C GLN A 29 -2.89 -2.91 0.36
N VAL A 30 -1.80 -2.33 -0.17
CA VAL A 30 -1.81 -0.98 -0.76
C VAL A 30 -2.64 -0.91 -2.04
N LEU A 31 -2.87 -2.05 -2.70
CA LEU A 31 -3.86 -2.16 -3.77
C LEU A 31 -5.18 -2.60 -3.12
N SER A 32 -6.10 -1.67 -2.95
CA SER A 32 -7.42 -1.93 -2.35
C SER A 32 -8.48 -1.00 -2.91
N SER A 33 -9.74 -1.25 -2.57
CA SER A 33 -10.81 -0.27 -2.77
C SER A 33 -10.47 1.05 -2.07
N ASN A 34 -11.03 2.16 -2.56
CA ASN A 34 -10.77 3.55 -2.13
C ASN A 34 -9.36 4.09 -2.43
N MET A 35 -8.51 3.37 -3.17
CA MET A 35 -7.16 3.88 -3.47
C MET A 35 -7.17 5.03 -4.47
N VAL A 36 -6.08 5.80 -4.46
CA VAL A 36 -5.76 6.78 -5.51
C VAL A 36 -4.62 6.23 -6.35
N LEU A 37 -4.75 6.29 -7.67
CA LEU A 37 -3.67 5.98 -8.60
C LEU A 37 -2.97 7.26 -9.04
N GLN A 38 -1.64 7.26 -9.07
CA GLN A 38 -0.84 8.41 -9.51
C GLN A 38 -1.15 8.81 -10.96
N GLN A 39 -1.43 10.08 -11.19
CA GLN A 39 -1.64 10.63 -12.52
C GLN A 39 -0.31 10.83 -13.26
N GLY A 40 -0.37 10.84 -14.60
CA GLY A 40 0.76 11.17 -15.47
C GLY A 40 1.91 10.14 -15.46
N GLN A 41 1.83 9.10 -14.64
CA GLN A 41 2.84 8.06 -14.49
C GLN A 41 2.30 6.69 -14.87
N LYS A 42 3.21 5.78 -15.21
CA LYS A 42 2.86 4.38 -15.39
C LYS A 42 2.51 3.77 -14.02
N ILE A 43 1.46 2.95 -13.98
CA ILE A 43 0.95 2.40 -12.71
C ILE A 43 1.25 0.91 -12.63
N PRO A 44 2.15 0.49 -11.72
CA PRO A 44 2.36 -0.92 -11.46
C PRO A 44 1.16 -1.48 -10.68
N VAL A 45 0.65 -2.61 -11.15
CA VAL A 45 -0.30 -3.48 -10.43
C VAL A 45 0.36 -4.84 -10.32
N TRP A 46 0.56 -5.35 -9.12
CA TRP A 46 1.37 -6.53 -8.90
C TRP A 46 0.83 -7.41 -7.79
N GLY A 47 1.34 -8.64 -7.73
CA GLY A 47 0.90 -9.61 -6.75
C GLY A 47 1.52 -10.98 -6.94
N THR A 48 0.86 -11.99 -6.38
CA THR A 48 1.20 -13.40 -6.54
C THR A 48 0.03 -14.19 -7.11
N ALA A 49 0.32 -15.28 -7.82
CA ALA A 49 -0.63 -16.22 -8.42
C ALA A 49 0.06 -17.57 -8.65
N GLU A 50 -0.64 -18.57 -9.20
CA GLU A 50 0.02 -19.84 -9.55
C GLU A 50 1.13 -19.59 -10.59
N PRO A 51 2.27 -20.30 -10.53
CA PRO A 51 3.33 -20.14 -11.52
C PRO A 51 2.81 -20.30 -12.95
N ASN A 52 3.23 -19.40 -13.85
CA ASN A 52 2.77 -19.33 -15.24
C ASN A 52 1.28 -19.05 -15.43
N GLU A 53 0.52 -18.70 -14.38
CA GLU A 53 -0.87 -18.30 -14.50
C GLU A 53 -1.00 -17.01 -15.33
N SER A 54 -2.04 -16.93 -16.17
CA SER A 54 -2.37 -15.71 -16.90
C SER A 54 -3.30 -14.83 -16.07
N ILE A 55 -2.93 -13.56 -15.92
CA ILE A 55 -3.69 -12.55 -15.17
C ILE A 55 -4.13 -11.44 -16.12
N LEU A 56 -5.40 -11.06 -16.07
CA LEU A 56 -5.97 -9.94 -16.82
C LEU A 56 -6.40 -8.83 -15.87
N ILE A 57 -5.80 -7.64 -16.03
CA ILE A 57 -6.13 -6.44 -15.28
C ILE A 57 -6.99 -5.54 -16.18
N SER A 58 -8.11 -5.06 -15.66
CA SER A 58 -8.98 -4.09 -16.33
C SER A 58 -9.22 -2.88 -15.44
N PHE A 59 -8.97 -1.68 -15.96
CA PHE A 59 -9.24 -0.41 -15.28
C PHE A 59 -9.53 0.69 -16.32
N GLY A 60 -10.70 1.33 -16.20
CA GLY A 60 -11.18 2.26 -17.22
C GLY A 60 -11.24 1.60 -18.61
N LYS A 61 -10.56 2.22 -19.58
CA LYS A 61 -10.43 1.68 -20.96
C LYS A 61 -9.25 0.71 -21.13
N GLN A 62 -8.42 0.53 -20.10
CA GLN A 62 -7.21 -0.27 -20.18
C GLN A 62 -7.49 -1.74 -19.87
N ARG A 63 -6.89 -2.63 -20.66
CA ARG A 63 -6.86 -4.07 -20.42
C ARG A 63 -5.44 -4.57 -20.63
N VAL A 64 -4.82 -5.09 -19.58
CA VAL A 64 -3.42 -5.55 -19.61
C VAL A 64 -3.38 -7.01 -19.16
N LYS A 65 -2.82 -7.87 -20.02
CA LYS A 65 -2.67 -9.29 -19.75
C LYS A 65 -1.19 -9.58 -19.46
N VAL A 66 -0.92 -10.23 -18.34
CA VAL A 66 0.42 -10.64 -17.92
C VAL A 66 0.42 -12.11 -17.48
N ARG A 67 1.62 -12.64 -17.27
CA ARG A 67 1.80 -14.00 -16.76
C ARG A 67 2.65 -13.96 -15.49
N ALA A 68 2.26 -14.71 -14.48
CA ALA A 68 3.09 -14.95 -13.31
C ALA A 68 4.36 -15.71 -13.70
N ASN A 69 5.49 -15.31 -13.14
CA ASN A 69 6.77 -15.98 -13.37
C ASN A 69 6.83 -17.34 -12.64
N ALA A 70 7.96 -18.04 -12.73
CA ALA A 70 8.16 -19.34 -12.10
C ALA A 70 8.02 -19.31 -10.55
N SER A 71 8.21 -18.14 -9.93
CA SER A 71 8.00 -17.92 -8.49
C SER A 71 6.58 -17.43 -8.14
N GLY A 72 5.66 -17.40 -9.09
CA GLY A 72 4.28 -16.95 -8.90
C GLY A 72 4.12 -15.42 -8.86
N ARG A 73 5.19 -14.62 -8.95
CA ARG A 73 5.11 -13.15 -8.96
C ARG A 73 4.71 -12.64 -10.33
N TRP A 74 3.85 -11.62 -10.36
CA TRP A 74 3.44 -10.95 -11.59
C TRP A 74 3.38 -9.43 -11.38
N MET A 75 3.56 -8.68 -12.45
CA MET A 75 3.35 -7.23 -12.49
C MET A 75 2.82 -6.84 -13.86
N ALA A 76 1.75 -6.04 -13.86
CA ALA A 76 1.21 -5.36 -15.01
C ALA A 76 1.44 -3.86 -14.88
N GLU A 77 1.64 -3.19 -16.01
CA GLU A 77 1.88 -1.75 -16.05
C GLU A 77 0.73 -1.10 -16.81
N LEU A 78 -0.11 -0.33 -16.12
CA LEU A 78 -1.12 0.50 -16.75
C LEU A 78 -0.46 1.77 -17.31
N LYS A 79 -0.92 2.22 -18.48
CA LYS A 79 -0.45 3.46 -19.11
C LYS A 79 -0.84 4.67 -18.26
N PRO A 80 -0.09 5.78 -18.37
CA PRO A 80 -0.42 7.04 -17.72
C PRO A 80 -1.86 7.48 -17.98
N MET A 81 -2.49 8.03 -16.94
CA MET A 81 -3.85 8.55 -16.97
C MET A 81 -3.85 9.98 -16.43
N ALA A 82 -4.72 10.82 -16.97
CA ALA A 82 -5.00 12.12 -16.36
C ALA A 82 -5.77 11.93 -15.05
N ALA A 83 -5.62 12.86 -14.11
CA ALA A 83 -6.46 12.90 -12.92
C ALA A 83 -7.94 12.89 -13.31
N ASN A 84 -8.74 12.17 -12.53
CA ASN A 84 -10.17 12.20 -12.64
C ASN A 84 -10.80 11.91 -11.27
N LYS A 85 -11.86 12.67 -10.97
CA LYS A 85 -12.62 12.60 -9.71
C LYS A 85 -13.67 11.48 -9.72
N ASN A 86 -13.85 10.81 -10.86
CA ASN A 86 -14.91 9.84 -11.05
C ASN A 86 -14.48 8.47 -10.52
N PRO A 87 -15.14 7.93 -9.49
CA PRO A 87 -14.83 6.61 -8.98
C PRO A 87 -14.95 5.51 -10.06
N GLN A 88 -13.95 4.65 -10.15
CA GLN A 88 -13.88 3.54 -11.10
C GLN A 88 -13.59 2.23 -10.37
N GLN A 89 -13.90 1.14 -11.06
CA GLN A 89 -13.61 -0.22 -10.59
C GLN A 89 -12.38 -0.78 -11.32
N MET A 90 -11.50 -1.44 -10.58
CA MET A 90 -10.44 -2.29 -11.12
C MET A 90 -10.80 -3.75 -10.93
N SER A 91 -10.67 -4.56 -11.97
CA SER A 91 -10.82 -6.02 -11.89
C SER A 91 -9.51 -6.70 -12.26
N ILE A 92 -9.09 -7.66 -11.42
CA ILE A 92 -7.89 -8.49 -11.62
C ILE A 92 -8.37 -9.94 -11.69
N LYS A 93 -8.33 -10.53 -12.87
CA LYS A 93 -8.85 -11.88 -13.13
C LYS A 93 -7.71 -12.86 -13.36
N GLY A 94 -7.65 -13.88 -12.51
CA GLY A 94 -6.84 -15.08 -12.73
C GLY A 94 -7.65 -16.18 -13.42
N LYS A 95 -7.16 -17.42 -13.32
CA LYS A 95 -7.78 -18.61 -13.89
C LYS A 95 -9.04 -19.06 -13.13
N LYS A 96 -8.99 -19.00 -11.79
CA LYS A 96 -10.07 -19.49 -10.90
C LYS A 96 -10.68 -18.40 -10.03
N THR A 97 -9.95 -17.33 -9.77
CA THR A 97 -10.32 -16.28 -8.83
C THR A 97 -10.28 -14.91 -9.51
N SER A 98 -11.06 -13.99 -8.98
CA SER A 98 -11.09 -12.59 -9.40
C SER A 98 -11.06 -11.71 -8.17
N ILE A 99 -10.26 -10.64 -8.23
CA ILE A 99 -10.26 -9.55 -7.25
C ILE A 99 -10.92 -8.34 -7.90
N VAL A 100 -11.73 -7.64 -7.13
CA VAL A 100 -12.40 -6.41 -7.55
C VAL A 100 -12.12 -5.33 -6.50
N TYR A 101 -11.72 -4.16 -6.98
CA TYR A 101 -11.51 -2.97 -6.17
C TYR A 101 -12.40 -1.86 -6.66
N ASP A 102 -13.13 -1.28 -5.73
CA ASP A 102 -14.12 -0.24 -5.97
C ASP A 102 -13.64 1.13 -5.51
N ASN A 103 -14.31 2.16 -5.98
CA ASN A 103 -14.05 3.54 -5.59
C ASN A 103 -12.60 4.01 -5.80
N ILE A 104 -11.99 3.62 -6.93
CA ILE A 104 -10.64 4.04 -7.29
C ILE A 104 -10.73 5.34 -8.08
N VAL A 105 -9.91 6.32 -7.73
CA VAL A 105 -9.76 7.59 -8.46
C VAL A 105 -8.32 7.77 -8.94
N VAL A 106 -8.11 8.67 -9.89
CA VAL A 106 -6.76 9.00 -10.40
C VAL A 106 -6.41 10.43 -9.99
N GLY A 107 -5.24 10.63 -9.41
CA GLY A 107 -4.82 11.92 -8.85
C GLY A 107 -3.38 11.88 -8.35
N GLU A 108 -3.06 12.60 -7.29
CA GLU A 108 -1.72 12.62 -6.69
C GLU A 108 -1.61 11.62 -5.55
N VAL A 109 -0.47 10.94 -5.41
CA VAL A 109 -0.20 10.01 -4.31
C VAL A 109 1.11 10.38 -3.63
N TRP A 110 1.04 10.64 -2.32
CA TRP A 110 2.18 11.08 -1.53
C TRP A 110 2.49 10.12 -0.40
N LEU A 111 3.77 9.73 -0.30
CA LEU A 111 4.30 8.92 0.78
C LEU A 111 4.88 9.82 1.88
N CYS A 112 4.26 9.77 3.06
CA CYS A 112 4.66 10.49 4.25
C CYS A 112 5.43 9.54 5.18
N SER A 113 6.75 9.49 5.03
CA SER A 113 7.66 8.63 5.82
C SER A 113 8.64 9.45 6.67
N GLY A 114 9.39 8.77 7.54
CA GLY A 114 10.32 9.38 8.49
C GLY A 114 10.06 8.93 9.93
N GLN A 115 10.31 9.80 10.89
CA GLN A 115 10.26 9.49 12.33
C GLN A 115 9.17 10.26 13.10
N SER A 116 9.38 10.50 14.40
CA SER A 116 8.44 11.11 15.36
C SER A 116 7.62 12.28 14.81
N ASN A 117 8.26 13.26 14.16
CA ASN A 117 7.58 14.45 13.64
C ASN A 117 6.63 14.13 12.47
N MET A 118 6.93 13.09 11.68
CA MET A 118 6.00 12.59 10.65
C MET A 118 4.96 11.64 11.25
N VAL A 119 5.28 10.93 12.33
CA VAL A 119 4.31 10.11 13.09
C VAL A 119 3.25 10.97 13.80
N TYR A 120 3.54 12.25 14.05
CA TYR A 120 2.64 13.17 14.75
C TYR A 120 1.22 13.13 14.15
N LYS A 121 0.27 12.57 14.90
CA LYS A 121 -1.06 12.17 14.40
C LYS A 121 -2.07 13.31 14.44
N MET A 122 -3.09 13.26 13.58
CA MET A 122 -4.24 14.18 13.65
C MET A 122 -4.96 14.10 15.00
N LYS A 123 -5.20 12.89 15.52
CA LYS A 123 -5.77 12.72 16.86
C LYS A 123 -4.64 12.49 17.86
N LEU A 124 -4.33 13.53 18.63
CA LEU A 124 -3.34 13.46 19.68
C LEU A 124 -3.88 12.72 20.91
N PRO A 125 -3.05 11.91 21.58
CA PRO A 125 -3.34 11.41 22.92
C PRO A 125 -3.56 12.57 23.92
N GLY A 126 -4.39 12.35 24.94
CA GLY A 126 -4.81 13.42 25.86
C GLY A 126 -3.71 14.05 26.72
N ASN A 127 -2.52 13.45 26.77
CA ASN A 127 -1.35 13.99 27.46
C ASN A 127 -0.51 14.95 26.61
N TYR A 128 -0.87 15.17 25.34
CA TYR A 128 -0.22 16.17 24.49
C TYR A 128 -0.75 17.57 24.80
N ALA A 129 0.15 18.54 24.87
CA ALA A 129 -0.23 19.93 25.04
C ALA A 129 -1.06 20.41 23.84
N LEU A 130 -2.19 21.06 24.13
CA LEU A 130 -2.95 21.79 23.13
C LEU A 130 -2.19 23.06 22.70
N PRO A 131 -2.50 23.62 21.52
CA PRO A 131 -1.93 24.90 21.12
C PRO A 131 -2.16 25.97 22.20
N ALA A 132 -1.09 26.60 22.67
CA ALA A 132 -1.16 27.67 23.68
C ALA A 132 -1.81 28.96 23.13
N LYS A 133 -1.80 29.13 21.81
CA LYS A 133 -2.45 30.22 21.07
C LYS A 133 -3.04 29.68 19.76
N GLY A 134 -4.14 30.28 19.31
CA GLY A 134 -4.82 29.89 18.07
C GLY A 134 -5.71 28.65 18.21
N GLU A 135 -6.30 28.23 17.10
CA GLU A 135 -7.20 27.09 17.05
C GLU A 135 -6.43 25.77 16.90
N ASN A 136 -7.00 24.69 17.46
CA ASN A 136 -6.53 23.33 17.17
C ASN A 136 -7.11 22.88 15.82
N LEU A 137 -6.40 23.20 14.74
CA LEU A 137 -6.82 22.87 13.38
C LEU A 137 -7.07 21.37 13.18
N ALA A 138 -6.22 20.50 13.77
CA ALA A 138 -6.41 19.06 13.65
C ALA A 138 -7.74 18.61 14.30
N ALA A 139 -8.08 19.15 15.47
CA ALA A 139 -9.36 18.86 16.12
C ALA A 139 -10.57 19.39 15.35
N LEU A 140 -10.42 20.49 14.59
CA LEU A 140 -11.48 21.00 13.70
C LEU A 140 -11.67 20.10 12.49
N GLU A 141 -10.59 19.70 11.81
CA GLU A 141 -10.64 18.81 10.65
C GLU A 141 -11.25 17.45 11.01
N LEU A 142 -10.95 16.91 12.20
CA LEU A 142 -11.54 15.65 12.70
C LEU A 142 -13.07 15.71 12.91
N ARG A 143 -13.67 16.91 12.97
CA ARG A 143 -15.12 17.11 13.13
C ARG A 143 -15.84 17.46 11.83
N LYS A 144 -15.09 17.71 10.75
CA LYS A 144 -15.70 18.03 9.45
C LYS A 144 -16.32 16.78 8.82
N PRO A 145 -17.30 16.96 7.92
CA PRO A 145 -17.75 15.89 7.04
C PRO A 145 -16.58 15.30 6.23
N ALA A 146 -16.78 14.07 5.74
CA ALA A 146 -15.80 13.40 4.91
C ALA A 146 -15.40 14.26 3.70
N ASN A 147 -14.10 14.34 3.42
CA ASN A 147 -13.57 14.92 2.20
C ASN A 147 -13.36 13.81 1.16
N GLU A 148 -14.31 13.70 0.23
CA GLU A 148 -14.29 12.72 -0.86
C GLU A 148 -13.15 12.93 -1.87
N MET A 149 -12.40 14.02 -1.79
CA MET A 149 -11.22 14.25 -2.64
C MET A 149 -9.92 13.78 -1.99
N ILE A 150 -9.94 13.37 -0.72
CA ILE A 150 -8.75 12.87 -0.02
C ILE A 150 -8.96 11.41 0.36
N ARG A 151 -7.94 10.58 0.11
CA ARG A 151 -7.88 9.19 0.54
C ARG A 151 -6.64 8.99 1.41
N VAL A 152 -6.78 8.20 2.47
CA VAL A 152 -5.69 7.97 3.43
C VAL A 152 -5.40 6.49 3.57
N PHE A 153 -4.12 6.16 3.71
CA PHE A 153 -3.62 4.82 3.98
C PHE A 153 -2.58 4.91 5.10
N VAL A 154 -2.83 4.25 6.22
CA VAL A 154 -1.89 4.22 7.35
C VAL A 154 -1.23 2.85 7.38
N VAL A 155 0.07 2.81 7.09
CA VAL A 155 0.87 1.58 7.22
C VAL A 155 0.92 1.20 8.70
N ARG A 156 0.54 -0.04 8.98
CA ARG A 156 0.65 -0.62 10.32
C ARG A 156 1.80 -1.62 10.37
N ARG A 157 2.36 -1.77 11.57
CA ARG A 157 3.43 -2.74 11.87
C ARG A 157 2.93 -3.95 12.67
N ASP A 158 1.66 -3.95 13.05
CA ASP A 158 0.97 -5.13 13.58
C ASP A 158 0.35 -5.93 12.43
N ASP A 159 -0.06 -7.17 12.68
CA ASP A 159 -0.65 -8.06 11.66
C ASP A 159 -2.10 -7.66 11.28
N LYS A 160 -2.55 -6.46 11.66
CA LYS A 160 -3.91 -6.02 11.38
C LYS A 160 -4.02 -5.61 9.92
N PRO A 161 -5.11 -6.01 9.23
CA PRO A 161 -5.38 -5.55 7.88
C PRO A 161 -5.45 -4.02 7.81
N VAL A 162 -4.86 -3.46 6.77
CA VAL A 162 -4.94 -2.04 6.41
C VAL A 162 -5.54 -1.90 5.01
N SER A 163 -6.21 -0.78 4.79
CA SER A 163 -6.80 -0.44 3.50
C SER A 163 -6.92 1.07 3.36
N TRP A 164 -7.12 1.51 2.12
CA TRP A 164 -7.43 2.91 1.85
C TRP A 164 -8.81 3.29 2.39
N LYS A 165 -8.92 4.51 2.92
CA LYS A 165 -10.17 5.09 3.42
C LYS A 165 -10.38 6.49 2.86
N VAL A 166 -11.63 6.90 2.71
CA VAL A 166 -12.00 8.32 2.52
C VAL A 166 -11.59 9.09 3.76
N ALA A 167 -11.06 10.31 3.59
CA ALA A 167 -10.69 11.16 4.71
C ALA A 167 -11.92 11.66 5.47
N ASP A 168 -12.14 11.12 6.66
CA ASP A 168 -13.18 11.50 7.62
C ASP A 168 -12.63 11.54 9.05
N GLY A 169 -13.45 11.91 10.03
CA GLY A 169 -13.00 12.03 11.42
C GLY A 169 -12.42 10.74 12.01
N GLU A 170 -12.86 9.56 11.57
CA GLU A 170 -12.36 8.28 12.08
C GLU A 170 -11.04 7.90 11.42
N SER A 171 -11.03 7.86 10.09
CA SER A 171 -9.87 7.48 9.27
C SER A 171 -8.69 8.42 9.44
N LEU A 172 -8.95 9.72 9.64
CA LEU A 172 -7.91 10.72 9.85
C LEU A 172 -7.21 10.57 11.20
N ALA A 173 -7.83 9.95 12.20
CA ALA A 173 -7.32 9.94 13.58
C ALA A 173 -5.86 9.48 13.67
N GLU A 174 -5.49 8.46 12.89
CA GLU A 174 -4.16 7.84 12.90
C GLU A 174 -3.22 8.36 11.80
N VAL A 175 -3.69 9.27 10.95
CA VAL A 175 -2.91 9.85 9.85
C VAL A 175 -1.94 10.90 10.39
N SER A 176 -0.77 11.01 9.75
CA SER A 176 0.17 12.10 10.01
C SER A 176 -0.52 13.46 9.83
N ALA A 177 -0.50 14.32 10.85
CA ALA A 177 -1.05 15.67 10.74
C ALA A 177 -0.28 16.50 9.69
N VAL A 178 1.05 16.39 9.67
CA VAL A 178 1.89 17.06 8.67
C VAL A 178 1.54 16.55 7.27
N GLY A 179 1.46 15.23 7.10
CA GLY A 179 1.08 14.62 5.82
C GLY A 179 -0.32 15.03 5.35
N TYR A 180 -1.29 15.05 6.27
CA TYR A 180 -2.66 15.46 5.98
C TYR A 180 -2.76 16.91 5.54
N PHE A 181 -2.20 17.86 6.30
CA PHE A 181 -2.29 19.28 5.95
C PHE A 181 -1.55 19.61 4.65
N PHE A 182 -0.43 18.95 4.38
CA PHE A 182 0.25 19.03 3.08
C PHE A 182 -0.65 18.52 1.94
N GLY A 183 -1.20 17.30 2.08
CA GLY A 183 -2.07 16.73 1.06
C GLY A 183 -3.38 17.50 0.86
N LYS A 184 -3.93 18.08 1.92
CA LYS A 184 -5.09 18.98 1.88
C LYS A 184 -4.78 20.25 1.09
N ALA A 185 -3.66 20.92 1.39
CA ALA A 185 -3.24 22.11 0.66
C ALA A 185 -3.02 21.80 -0.84
N LEU A 186 -2.39 20.66 -1.16
CA LEU A 186 -2.24 20.20 -2.55
C LEU A 186 -3.59 19.95 -3.21
N GLN A 187 -4.51 19.27 -2.53
CA GLN A 187 -5.85 18.98 -3.05
C GLN A 187 -6.61 20.27 -3.36
N GLU A 188 -6.56 21.26 -2.47
CA GLU A 188 -7.19 22.58 -2.65
C GLU A 188 -6.57 23.37 -3.81
N GLN A 189 -5.24 23.28 -4.01
CA GLN A 189 -4.54 24.01 -5.07
C GLN A 189 -4.68 23.37 -6.45
N LEU A 190 -4.62 22.04 -6.51
CA LEU A 190 -4.62 21.29 -7.78
C LEU A 190 -6.03 20.87 -8.21
N ASP A 191 -6.99 20.85 -7.29
CA ASP A 191 -8.37 20.40 -7.52
C ASP A 191 -8.44 18.98 -8.13
N VAL A 192 -7.57 18.08 -7.67
CA VAL A 192 -7.53 16.66 -8.05
C VAL A 192 -7.59 15.77 -6.81
N PRO A 193 -8.00 14.49 -6.92
CA PRO A 193 -7.95 13.58 -5.78
C PRO A 193 -6.52 13.42 -5.25
N VAL A 194 -6.37 13.32 -3.92
CA VAL A 194 -5.06 13.15 -3.27
C VAL A 194 -5.07 11.95 -2.34
N GLY A 195 -4.15 11.02 -2.57
CA GLY A 195 -3.86 9.87 -1.71
C GLY A 195 -2.68 10.17 -0.80
N ILE A 196 -2.85 9.94 0.50
CA ILE A 196 -1.82 10.18 1.52
C ILE A 196 -1.49 8.86 2.21
N ILE A 197 -0.26 8.40 2.05
CA ILE A 197 0.26 7.17 2.69
C ILE A 197 1.11 7.56 3.90
N THR A 198 0.62 7.33 5.11
CA THR A 198 1.42 7.49 6.32
C THR A 198 2.24 6.21 6.57
N ALA A 199 3.56 6.31 6.45
CA ALA A 199 4.52 5.21 6.62
C ALA A 199 5.73 5.66 7.45
N ALA A 200 5.46 6.27 8.61
CA ALA A 200 6.49 6.81 9.50
C ALA A 200 6.67 5.95 10.76
N VAL A 201 7.89 5.91 11.29
CA VAL A 201 8.28 5.07 12.44
C VAL A 201 9.02 5.90 13.49
N ASN A 202 8.39 6.05 14.66
CA ASN A 202 8.97 6.79 15.77
C ASN A 202 10.29 6.16 16.24
N GLY A 203 11.30 6.99 16.50
CA GLY A 203 12.62 6.56 16.98
C GLY A 203 13.47 5.76 15.98
N SER A 204 13.03 5.63 14.72
CA SER A 204 13.84 4.98 13.69
C SER A 204 15.05 5.84 13.32
N ARG A 205 16.21 5.20 13.17
CA ARG A 205 17.44 5.87 12.72
C ARG A 205 17.59 5.71 11.21
N ILE A 206 18.33 6.61 10.56
CA ILE A 206 18.46 6.63 9.09
C ILE A 206 19.09 5.34 8.55
N GLU A 207 19.88 4.65 9.36
CA GLU A 207 20.57 3.43 9.00
C GLU A 207 19.62 2.28 8.68
N THR A 208 18.45 2.24 9.33
CA THR A 208 17.42 1.23 9.03
C THR A 208 16.64 1.51 7.75
N TRP A 209 16.78 2.71 7.19
CA TRP A 209 16.13 3.14 5.95
C TRP A 209 17.07 3.17 4.76
N THR A 210 18.37 3.00 5.00
CA THR A 210 19.41 3.00 3.97
C THR A 210 19.56 1.57 3.45
N SER A 211 19.56 1.39 2.13
CA SER A 211 19.72 0.05 1.55
C SER A 211 21.10 -0.51 1.85
N LYS A 212 21.21 -1.84 1.97
CA LYS A 212 22.51 -2.51 2.11
C LYS A 212 23.47 -2.10 0.98
N GLU A 213 22.96 -2.06 -0.24
CA GLU A 213 23.71 -1.65 -1.43
C GLU A 213 24.27 -0.23 -1.32
N ALA A 214 23.53 0.71 -0.72
CA ALA A 214 24.01 2.09 -0.53
C ALA A 214 25.20 2.15 0.46
N TYR A 215 25.24 1.26 1.45
CA TYR A 215 26.40 1.13 2.34
C TYR A 215 27.60 0.51 1.64
N GLU A 216 27.39 -0.58 0.90
CA GLU A 216 28.46 -1.29 0.18
C GLU A 216 29.20 -0.40 -0.82
N HIS A 217 28.50 0.57 -1.44
CA HIS A 217 29.08 1.50 -2.40
C HIS A 217 29.48 2.86 -1.80
N SER A 218 29.39 3.03 -0.48
CA SER A 218 29.76 4.29 0.17
C SER A 218 31.28 4.44 0.27
N PRO A 219 31.88 5.58 -0.11
CA PRO A 219 33.31 5.83 0.08
C PRO A 219 33.71 6.01 1.55
N VAL A 220 32.75 6.11 2.47
CA VAL A 220 32.98 6.30 3.91
C VAL A 220 32.69 5.03 4.71
N PHE A 221 31.67 4.27 4.30
CA PHE A 221 31.18 3.10 5.05
C PHE A 221 31.36 1.77 4.32
N GLY A 222 31.78 1.79 3.06
CA GLY A 222 32.11 0.60 2.29
C GLY A 222 33.35 -0.11 2.86
N PRO A 223 33.49 -1.42 2.59
CA PRO A 223 34.66 -2.20 3.00
C PRO A 223 35.96 -1.74 2.33
#